data_AF-A0A949JM03-F1
#
_entry.id   AF-A0A949JM03-F1
#
_cell.length_a   1.000
_cell.length_b   1.000
_cell.length_c   1.000
_cell.angle_alpha   90.00
_cell.angle_beta   90.00
_cell.angle_gamma   90.00
#
_symmetry.space_group_name_H-M   'P 1'
#
loop_
_entity.id
_entity.type
_entity.pdbx_description
1 polymer ?
#
loop_
_entity_poly.entity_id
_entity_poly.type
_entity_poly.pdbx_seq_one_letter_code
_entity_poly.pdbx_strand_id
1 'polypeptide(L)'
;MDILAANMAQYSAAQLQASLPKDDPQAQLKAVATEFESLFAKQMLDSMRATLSPDDDLFYGGMAQDIFQDMLFEEYARMMAKTGSLGVADIIYRQYENAL
;
A
#
# COMPACT_ATOMS: atom_id res chain seq x y z
N MET A 1 3.33 -19.46 3.91
CA MET A 1 3.10 -18.21 3.17
C MET A 1 1.98 -17.41 3.83
N ASP A 2 0.80 -17.99 4.04
CA ASP A 2 -0.40 -17.22 4.46
C ASP A 2 -0.37 -16.64 5.88
N ILE A 3 0.26 -17.31 6.85
CA ILE A 3 0.20 -16.87 8.26
C ILE A 3 1.09 -15.65 8.52
N LEU A 4 2.29 -15.60 7.91
CA LEU A 4 3.21 -14.47 8.05
C LEU A 4 2.69 -13.24 7.31
N ALA A 5 2.16 -13.41 6.08
CA ALA A 5 1.52 -12.35 5.32
C ALA A 5 0.26 -11.82 6.02
N ALA A 6 -0.57 -12.70 6.58
CA ALA A 6 -1.74 -12.30 7.36
C ALA A 6 -1.37 -11.51 8.63
N ASN A 7 -0.33 -11.92 9.35
CA ASN A 7 0.15 -11.20 10.53
C ASN A 7 0.71 -9.81 10.17
N MET A 8 1.42 -9.68 9.04
CA MET A 8 1.93 -8.40 8.54
C MET A 8 0.78 -7.45 8.11
N ALA A 9 -0.21 -7.97 7.38
CA ALA A 9 -1.38 -7.19 6.96
C ALA A 9 -2.25 -6.75 8.15
N GLN A 10 -2.39 -7.60 9.17
CA GLN A 10 -3.07 -7.24 10.42
C GLN A 10 -2.30 -6.17 11.20
N TYR A 11 -0.97 -6.25 11.21
CA TYR A 11 -0.11 -5.27 11.87
C TYR A 11 -0.20 -3.88 11.22
N SER A 12 -0.18 -3.80 9.89
CA SER A 12 -0.32 -2.53 9.16
C SER A 12 -1.70 -1.91 9.35
N ALA A 13 -2.78 -2.71 9.34
CA ALA A 13 -4.14 -2.22 9.60
C ALA A 13 -4.30 -1.64 11.02
N ALA A 14 -3.73 -2.31 12.03
CA ALA A 14 -3.75 -1.81 13.42
C ALA A 14 -2.95 -0.50 13.58
N GLN A 15 -1.80 -0.39 12.90
CA GLN A 15 -1.00 0.84 12.89
C GLN A 15 -1.72 2.00 12.19
N LEU A 16 -2.41 1.72 11.08
CA LEU A 16 -3.23 2.73 10.41
C LEU A 16 -4.29 3.25 11.37
N GLN A 17 -5.09 2.37 11.99
CA GLN A 17 -6.12 2.77 12.95
C GLN A 17 -5.59 3.58 14.13
N ALA A 18 -4.38 3.27 14.62
CA ALA A 18 -3.73 4.02 15.69
C ALA A 18 -3.24 5.42 15.25
N SER A 19 -2.95 5.60 13.96
CA SER A 19 -2.42 6.87 13.39
C SER A 19 -3.51 7.79 12.83
N LEU A 20 -4.77 7.33 12.73
CA LEU A 20 -5.88 8.15 12.28
C LEU A 20 -6.21 9.30 13.27
N PRO A 21 -6.44 10.54 12.78
CA PRO A 21 -6.88 11.66 13.61
C PRO A 21 -8.25 11.35 14.21
N LYS A 22 -8.42 11.34 15.54
CA LYS A 22 -9.71 10.88 16.14
C LYS A 22 -10.85 11.90 16.08
N ASP A 23 -10.52 13.19 16.00
CA ASP A 23 -11.50 14.28 16.17
C ASP A 23 -11.75 15.08 14.87
N ASP A 24 -11.22 14.62 13.73
CA ASP A 24 -11.36 15.29 12.44
C ASP A 24 -11.78 14.28 11.35
N PRO A 25 -13.09 14.19 11.04
CA PRO A 25 -13.60 13.28 10.03
C PRO A 25 -13.03 13.52 8.62
N GLN A 26 -12.73 14.77 8.27
CA GLN A 26 -12.14 15.09 6.96
C GLN A 26 -10.69 14.62 6.89
N ALA A 27 -9.93 14.82 7.97
CA ALA A 27 -8.57 14.31 8.06
C ALA A 27 -8.52 12.78 8.11
N GLN A 28 -9.49 12.11 8.75
CA GLN A 28 -9.65 10.65 8.67
C GLN A 28 -9.92 10.19 7.25
N LEU A 29 -10.88 10.81 6.56
CA LEU A 29 -11.21 10.46 5.18
C LEU A 29 -10.00 10.60 4.28
N LYS A 30 -9.24 11.71 4.41
CA LYS A 30 -8.01 11.92 3.65
C LYS A 30 -6.97 10.84 3.95
N ALA A 31 -6.74 10.51 5.22
CA ALA A 31 -5.77 9.50 5.62
C ALA A 31 -6.13 8.10 5.09
N VAL A 32 -7.40 7.71 5.18
CA VAL A 32 -7.89 6.43 4.64
C VAL A 32 -7.81 6.40 3.11
N ALA A 33 -8.17 7.50 2.45
CA ALA A 33 -8.08 7.61 0.99
C ALA A 33 -6.63 7.50 0.49
N THR A 34 -5.67 8.13 1.18
CA THR A 34 -4.24 8.01 0.88
C THR A 34 -3.74 6.59 1.11
N GLU A 35 -4.15 5.90 2.18
CA GLU A 35 -3.75 4.51 2.38
C GLU A 35 -4.38 3.57 1.34
N PHE A 36 -5.59 3.85 0.87
CA PHE A 36 -6.15 3.10 -0.24
C PHE A 36 -5.33 3.28 -1.53
N GLU A 37 -4.88 4.50 -1.82
CA GLU A 37 -4.01 4.77 -2.97
C GLU A 37 -2.67 4.01 -2.85
N SER A 38 -2.14 3.81 -1.62
CA SER A 38 -0.93 3.02 -1.41
C SER A 38 -1.16 1.53 -1.73
N LEU A 39 -2.29 0.95 -1.32
CA LEU A 39 -2.64 -0.42 -1.67
C LEU A 39 -2.82 -0.59 -3.19
N PHE A 40 -3.47 0.38 -3.84
CA PHE A 40 -3.64 0.36 -5.28
C PHE A 40 -2.30 0.47 -6.03
N ALA A 41 -1.42 1.37 -5.60
CA ALA A 41 -0.07 1.50 -6.15
C ALA A 41 0.73 0.21 -5.96
N LYS A 42 0.62 -0.45 -4.80
CA LYS A 42 1.26 -1.74 -4.53
C LYS A 42 0.77 -2.82 -5.48
N GLN A 43 -0.55 -2.94 -5.68
CA GLN A 43 -1.12 -3.89 -6.63
C GLN A 43 -0.61 -3.66 -8.06
N MET A 44 -0.47 -2.39 -8.47
CA MET A 44 0.10 -2.03 -9.78
C MET A 44 1.57 -2.46 -9.88
N LEU A 45 2.38 -2.15 -8.86
CA LEU A 45 3.80 -2.53 -8.80
C LEU A 45 3.99 -4.04 -8.80
N ASP A 46 3.15 -4.78 -8.07
CA ASP A 46 3.18 -6.24 -8.05
C ASP A 46 2.81 -6.83 -9.41
N SER A 47 1.83 -6.23 -10.10
CA SER A 47 1.47 -6.62 -11.46
C SER A 47 2.61 -6.35 -12.44
N MET A 48 3.31 -5.20 -12.31
CA MET A 48 4.50 -4.90 -13.10
C MET A 48 5.63 -5.89 -12.83
N ARG A 49 5.92 -6.19 -11.55
CA ARG A 49 6.94 -7.17 -11.15
C ARG A 49 6.65 -8.54 -11.73
N ALA A 50 5.39 -8.97 -11.73
CA ALA A 50 4.99 -10.26 -12.29
C ALA A 50 5.25 -10.39 -13.80
N THR A 51 5.43 -9.28 -14.53
CA THR A 51 5.84 -9.29 -15.95
C THR A 51 7.34 -9.47 -16.15
N LEU A 52 8.15 -9.29 -15.11
CA LEU A 52 9.58 -9.56 -15.15
C LEU A 52 9.75 -11.07 -14.96
N SER A 53 10.19 -11.77 -16.01
CA SER A 53 10.44 -13.21 -15.95
C SER A 53 11.43 -13.55 -14.82
N PRO A 54 11.08 -14.44 -13.88
CA PRO A 54 12.02 -14.95 -12.89
C PRO A 54 13.20 -15.72 -13.52
N ASP A 55 13.02 -16.17 -14.77
CA ASP A 55 13.90 -17.11 -15.46
C ASP A 55 15.22 -16.49 -15.98
N ASP A 56 15.33 -15.16 -16.00
CA ASP A 56 16.52 -14.46 -16.52
C ASP A 56 17.65 -14.28 -15.49
N ASP A 57 17.42 -14.59 -14.20
CA ASP A 57 18.46 -14.50 -13.18
C ASP A 57 18.83 -15.89 -12.65
N LEU A 58 20.02 -16.36 -13.05
CA LEU A 58 20.63 -17.61 -12.58
C LEU A 58 20.86 -17.62 -11.04
N PHE A 59 20.63 -16.47 -10.38
CA PHE A 59 20.81 -16.23 -8.94
C PHE A 59 19.52 -15.85 -8.19
N TYR A 60 18.33 -16.01 -8.80
CA TYR A 60 17.07 -15.65 -8.13
C TYR A 60 16.78 -16.52 -6.89
N GLY A 61 16.17 -15.91 -5.86
CA GLY A 61 15.08 -16.56 -5.15
C GLY A 61 15.38 -17.20 -3.79
N GLY A 62 16.05 -16.48 -2.90
CA GLY A 62 15.96 -16.79 -1.47
C GLY A 62 14.69 -16.19 -0.84
N MET A 63 14.04 -16.90 0.08
CA MET A 63 12.87 -16.38 0.84
C MET A 63 13.13 -15.00 1.47
N ALA A 64 14.35 -14.74 1.93
CA ALA A 64 14.71 -13.45 2.50
C ALA A 64 14.70 -12.31 1.46
N GLN A 65 15.08 -12.61 0.21
CA GLN A 65 15.05 -11.64 -0.88
C GLN A 65 13.61 -11.31 -1.27
N ASP A 66 12.73 -12.31 -1.34
CA ASP A 66 11.31 -12.10 -1.67
C ASP A 66 10.63 -11.22 -0.63
N ILE A 67 10.86 -11.51 0.66
CA ILE A 67 10.35 -10.70 1.77
C ILE A 67 10.87 -9.25 1.69
N PHE A 68 12.18 -9.08 1.44
CA PHE A 68 12.77 -7.76 1.33
C PHE A 68 12.22 -6.98 0.14
N GLN A 69 12.07 -7.62 -1.03
CA GLN A 69 11.48 -7.00 -2.20
C GLN A 69 10.03 -6.60 -1.95
N ASP A 70 9.22 -7.49 -1.35
CA ASP A 70 7.82 -7.18 -1.03
C ASP A 70 7.71 -5.94 -0.15
N MET A 71 8.53 -5.85 0.91
CA MET A 71 8.60 -4.70 1.80
C MET A 71 9.10 -3.43 1.07
N LEU A 72 10.07 -3.56 0.17
CA LEU A 72 10.57 -2.44 -0.64
C LEU A 72 9.47 -1.86 -1.54
N PHE A 73 8.73 -2.73 -2.24
CA PHE A 73 7.63 -2.31 -3.09
C PHE A 73 6.47 -1.72 -2.29
N GLU A 74 6.24 -2.20 -1.05
CA GLU A 74 5.28 -1.60 -0.12
C GLU A 74 5.68 -0.16 0.24
N GLU A 75 6.94 0.11 0.55
CA GLU A 75 7.43 1.47 0.82
C GLU A 75 7.34 2.38 -0.40
N TYR A 76 7.67 1.88 -1.60
CA TYR A 76 7.48 2.65 -2.83
C TYR A 76 6.01 3.03 -3.05
N ALA A 77 5.09 2.09 -2.83
CA ALA A 77 3.67 2.35 -2.95
C ALA A 77 3.19 3.42 -1.95
N ARG A 78 3.66 3.36 -0.70
CA ARG A 78 3.38 4.40 0.32
C ARG A 78 3.91 5.77 -0.08
N MET A 79 5.13 5.83 -0.65
CA MET A 79 5.71 7.08 -1.13
C MET A 79 4.89 7.67 -2.28
N MET A 80 4.49 6.86 -3.26
CA MET A 80 3.66 7.28 -4.40
C MET A 80 2.29 7.81 -3.97
N ALA A 81 1.68 7.18 -2.98
CA ALA A 81 0.41 7.64 -2.44
C ALA A 81 0.54 8.96 -1.67
N LYS A 82 1.61 9.13 -0.87
CA LYS A 82 1.88 10.38 -0.15
C LYS A 82 2.15 11.56 -1.08
N THR A 83 2.74 11.32 -2.25
CA THR A 83 2.94 12.36 -3.27
C THR A 83 1.67 12.66 -4.08
N GLY A 84 0.60 11.87 -3.93
CA GLY A 84 -0.64 12.02 -4.69
C GLY A 84 -0.46 11.76 -6.18
N SER A 85 0.48 10.89 -6.55
CA SER A 85 0.90 10.73 -7.94
C SER A 85 -0.12 10.03 -8.83
N LEU A 86 -1.04 9.24 -8.27
CA LEU A 86 -2.09 8.55 -9.03
C LEU A 86 -3.43 9.29 -8.95
N GLY A 87 -3.64 10.11 -7.92
CA GLY A 87 -4.84 10.93 -7.74
C GLY A 87 -6.09 10.14 -7.31
N VAL A 88 -5.91 8.87 -6.95
CA VAL A 88 -7.01 7.99 -6.49
C VAL A 88 -7.51 8.46 -5.13
N ALA A 89 -6.62 8.87 -4.21
CA ALA A 89 -7.02 9.40 -2.92
C ALA A 89 -7.90 10.64 -3.07
N ASP A 90 -7.58 11.52 -4.02
CA ASP A 90 -8.37 12.73 -4.27
C ASP A 90 -9.76 12.42 -4.83
N ILE A 91 -9.88 11.40 -5.69
CA ILE A 91 -11.18 10.95 -6.20
C ILE A 91 -12.04 10.42 -5.06
N ILE A 92 -11.47 9.57 -4.20
CA ILE A 92 -12.17 9.02 -3.03
C ILE A 92 -12.57 10.14 -2.07
N TYR A 93 -11.64 11.04 -1.77
CA TYR A 93 -11.91 12.18 -0.89
C TYR A 93 -13.08 13.02 -1.40
N ARG A 94 -13.06 13.43 -2.68
CA ARG A 94 -14.16 14.22 -3.29
C ARG A 94 -15.50 13.48 -3.30
N GLN A 95 -15.48 12.16 -3.46
CA GLN A 95 -16.69 11.35 -3.47
C GLN A 95 -17.40 11.31 -2.11
N TYR A 96 -16.63 11.40 -1.02
CA TYR A 96 -17.14 11.22 0.34
C TYR A 96 -17.08 12.49 1.21
N GLU A 97 -16.39 13.56 0.80
CA GLU A 97 -16.29 14.80 1.58
C GLU A 97 -17.65 15.48 1.81
N ASN A 98 -18.59 15.33 0.87
CA ASN A 98 -19.94 15.89 0.97
C ASN A 98 -20.91 15.00 1.76
N ALA A 99 -20.47 13.81 2.19
CA ALA A 99 -21.28 12.85 2.94
C ALA A 99 -20.97 12.83 4.45
N LEU A 100 -20.03 13.68 4.90
CA LEU A 100 -19.61 13.87 6.30
C LEU A 100 -20.17 15.18 6.85
#